data_AF-A0A7X5HWU8-F1
#
_entry.id   AF-A0A7X5HWU8-F1
#
_cell.length_a   1.000
_cell.length_b   1.000
_cell.length_c   1.000
_cell.angle_alpha   90.00
_cell.angle_beta   90.00
_cell.angle_gamma   90.00
#
_symmetry.space_group_name_H-M   'P 1'
#
loop_
_entity.id
_entity.type
_entity.pdbx_description
1 polymer ?
#
loop_
_entity_poly.entity_id
_entity_poly.type
_entity_poly.pdbx_seq_one_letter_code
_entity_poly.pdbx_strand_id
1 'polypeptide(L)'
;MDFEFGQVVISKAGRDKGKTYMVDAVEGEYLFLVDGEARRLDNPKKKKMKHVQPMHMVLEGLKAKHENEEKISNAEIRNQLFELQQVPRQ
;
A
#
# COMPACT_ATOMS: atom_id res chain seq x y z
N MET A 1 -16.01 -4.21 3.78
CA MET A 1 -14.64 -4.70 3.51
C MET A 1 -13.82 -3.45 3.46
N ASP A 2 -13.36 -3.07 4.63
CA ASP A 2 -12.91 -1.73 4.93
C ASP A 2 -11.41 -1.75 4.70
N PHE A 3 -10.97 -0.91 3.77
CA PHE A 3 -9.56 -0.71 3.53
C PHE A 3 -9.06 0.33 4.50
N GLU A 4 -7.89 0.11 5.10
CA GLU A 4 -7.29 1.04 6.05
C GLU A 4 -5.92 1.54 5.57
N PHE A 5 -5.50 2.68 6.12
CA PHE A 5 -4.17 3.22 5.87
C PHE A 5 -3.10 2.20 6.23
N GLY A 6 -2.09 2.05 5.39
CA GLY A 6 -1.01 1.09 5.60
C GLY A 6 -1.38 -0.34 5.21
N GLN A 7 -2.61 -0.62 4.77
CA GLN A 7 -2.97 -1.96 4.34
C GLN A 7 -2.26 -2.35 3.04
N VAL A 8 -1.74 -3.56 3.00
CA VAL A 8 -1.03 -4.09 1.84
C VAL A 8 -2.04 -4.71 0.87
N VAL A 9 -1.94 -4.35 -0.40
CA VAL A 9 -2.80 -4.87 -1.45
C VAL A 9 -1.98 -5.30 -2.67
N ILE A 10 -2.42 -6.35 -3.34
CA ILE A 10 -1.81 -6.82 -4.58
C ILE A 10 -2.69 -6.44 -5.76
N SER A 11 -2.08 -5.95 -6.83
CA SER A 11 -2.78 -5.77 -8.09
C SER A 11 -3.10 -7.11 -8.75
N LYS A 12 -4.39 -7.48 -8.75
CA LYS A 12 -4.88 -8.75 -9.34
C LYS A 12 -4.99 -8.69 -10.87
N ALA A 13 -5.24 -7.49 -11.42
CA ALA A 13 -5.46 -7.28 -12.84
C ALA A 13 -4.79 -5.99 -13.37
N GLY A 14 -4.50 -5.99 -14.67
CA GLY A 14 -3.89 -4.89 -15.43
C GLY A 14 -2.40 -5.08 -15.72
N ARG A 15 -1.74 -4.02 -16.20
CA ARG A 15 -0.31 -4.01 -16.56
C ARG A 15 0.62 -4.27 -15.37
N ASP A 16 0.18 -3.95 -14.16
CA ASP A 16 0.91 -4.14 -12.90
C ASP A 16 0.45 -5.40 -12.13
N LYS A 17 -0.08 -6.41 -12.82
CA LYS A 17 -0.50 -7.67 -12.20
C LYS A 17 0.67 -8.29 -11.41
N GLY A 18 0.44 -8.59 -10.14
CA GLY A 18 1.43 -9.17 -9.23
C GLY A 18 2.26 -8.17 -8.42
N LYS A 19 2.12 -6.86 -8.66
CA LYS A 19 2.79 -5.86 -7.81
C LYS A 19 2.01 -5.59 -6.54
N THR A 20 2.76 -5.44 -5.45
CA THR A 20 2.28 -5.06 -4.12
C THR A 20 2.26 -3.54 -3.99
N TYR A 21 1.24 -3.02 -3.32
CA TYR A 21 1.07 -1.61 -3.02
C TYR A 21 0.55 -1.44 -1.60
N MET A 22 0.77 -0.27 -1.02
CA MET A 22 0.17 0.15 0.24
C MET A 22 -1.03 1.06 -0.04
N VAL A 23 -2.10 0.90 0.74
CA VAL A 23 -3.23 1.84 0.75
C VAL A 23 -2.84 3.09 1.52
N ASP A 24 -2.86 4.22 0.83
CA ASP A 24 -2.63 5.55 1.39
C ASP A 24 -3.95 6.24 1.77
N ALA A 25 -4.97 6.12 0.92
CA ALA A 25 -6.29 6.68 1.21
C ALA A 25 -7.39 5.87 0.53
N VAL A 26 -8.60 6.00 1.07
CA VAL A 26 -9.80 5.34 0.57
C VAL A 26 -10.86 6.41 0.32
N GLU A 27 -11.28 6.53 -0.94
CA GLU A 27 -12.36 7.43 -1.35
C GLU A 27 -13.48 6.64 -2.02
N GLY A 28 -14.51 6.30 -1.25
CA GLY A 28 -15.68 5.56 -1.73
C GLY A 28 -15.28 4.20 -2.30
N GLU A 29 -15.36 4.04 -3.63
CA GLU A 29 -14.97 2.81 -4.34
C GLU A 29 -13.52 2.82 -4.89
N TYR A 30 -12.82 3.94 -4.72
CA TYR A 30 -11.46 4.13 -5.20
C TYR A 30 -10.47 4.05 -4.03
N LEU A 31 -9.33 3.44 -4.30
CA LEU A 31 -8.20 3.33 -3.40
C LEU A 31 -7.02 4.09 -4.00
N PHE A 32 -6.30 4.80 -3.14
CA PHE A 32 -5.04 5.44 -3.45
C PHE A 32 -3.93 4.52 -3.01
N LEU A 33 -3.14 4.07 -3.97
CA LEU A 33 -2.10 3.07 -3.78
C LEU A 33 -0.72 3.68 -3.99
N VAL A 34 0.20 3.41 -3.08
CA VAL A 34 1.58 3.90 -3.14
C VAL A 34 2.56 2.73 -3.01
N ASP A 35 3.69 2.83 -3.70
CA ASP A 35 4.80 1.85 -3.60
C ASP A 35 6.14 2.49 -3.18
N GLY A 36 6.22 3.82 -3.12
CA GLY A 36 7.43 4.53 -2.72
C GLY A 36 8.49 4.67 -3.81
N GLU A 37 8.40 3.92 -4.92
CA GLU A 37 9.33 4.01 -6.05
C GLU A 37 8.65 4.65 -7.26
N ALA A 38 7.70 3.94 -7.87
CA ALA A 38 6.97 4.39 -9.07
C ALA A 38 5.75 5.26 -8.71
N ARG A 39 5.12 4.98 -7.56
CA ARG A 39 3.95 5.69 -7.02
C ARG A 39 4.27 6.20 -5.64
N ARG A 40 4.49 7.52 -5.56
CA ARG A 40 4.83 8.27 -4.36
C ARG A 40 3.58 8.85 -3.71
N LEU A 41 3.71 9.34 -2.48
CA LEU A 41 2.65 10.08 -1.78
C LEU A 41 2.13 11.29 -2.58
N ASP A 42 3.00 11.96 -3.35
CA ASP A 42 2.60 13.07 -4.23
C ASP A 42 1.82 12.63 -5.49
N ASN A 43 1.99 11.37 -5.92
CA ASN A 43 1.31 10.84 -7.10
C ASN A 43 0.80 9.41 -6.85
N PRO A 44 -0.18 9.27 -5.93
CA PRO A 44 -0.74 7.99 -5.58
C PRO A 44 -1.54 7.42 -6.74
N LYS A 45 -1.53 6.10 -6.85
CA LYS A 45 -2.23 5.40 -7.93
C LYS A 45 -3.68 5.18 -7.54
N LYS A 46 -4.58 5.88 -8.22
CA LYS A 46 -6.02 5.65 -8.12
C LYS A 46 -6.41 4.32 -8.76
N LYS A 47 -6.93 3.38 -7.98
CA LYS A 47 -7.41 2.06 -8.45
C LYS A 47 -8.72 1.69 -7.77
N LYS A 48 -9.63 1.03 -8.50
CA LYS A 48 -10.89 0.54 -7.91
C LYS A 48 -10.64 -0.68 -7.03
N MET A 49 -11.38 -0.78 -5.92
CA MET A 49 -11.32 -1.90 -4.96
C MET A 49 -11.44 -3.27 -5.65
N LYS A 50 -12.29 -3.40 -6.65
CA LYS A 50 -12.48 -4.66 -7.42
C LYS A 50 -11.25 -5.19 -8.16
N HIS A 51 -10.23 -4.37 -8.40
CA HIS A 51 -9.02 -4.76 -9.13
C HIS A 51 -7.80 -5.00 -8.23
N VAL A 52 -7.98 -4.85 -6.93
CA VAL A 52 -6.97 -5.14 -5.93
C VAL A 52 -7.38 -6.35 -5.10
N GLN A 53 -6.39 -7.01 -4.53
CA GLN A 53 -6.58 -8.06 -3.57
C GLN A 53 -5.94 -7.60 -2.25
N PRO A 54 -6.73 -7.31 -1.21
CA PRO A 54 -6.16 -7.01 0.10
C PRO A 54 -5.41 -8.23 0.63
N MET A 55 -4.26 -7.97 1.24
CA MET A 55 -3.56 -8.93 2.07
C MET A 55 -4.01 -8.77 3.52
N HIS A 56 -3.87 -9.84 4.29
CA HIS A 56 -4.07 -9.81 5.74
C HIS A 56 -2.84 -9.24 6.47
N MET A 57 -2.11 -8.34 5.81
CA MET A 57 -0.92 -7.69 6.34
C MET A 57 -1.14 -6.19 6.25
N VAL A 58 -0.82 -5.51 7.35
CA VAL A 58 -0.88 -4.06 7.48
C VAL A 58 0.49 -3.60 7.91
N LEU A 59 0.96 -2.51 7.30
CA LEU A 59 2.21 -1.87 7.65
C LEU A 59 2.01 -1.04 8.92
N GLU A 60 2.02 -1.73 10.06
CA GLU A 60 1.84 -1.10 11.38
C GLU A 60 2.86 0.00 11.65
N GLY A 61 4.10 -0.14 11.16
CA GLY A 61 5.13 0.90 11.29
C GLY A 61 4.75 2.20 10.58
N LEU A 62 4.14 2.12 9.40
CA LEU A 62 3.64 3.30 8.67
C LEU A 62 2.32 3.80 9.24
N LYS A 63 1.44 2.90 9.66
CA LYS A 63 0.18 3.25 10.32
C LYS A 63 0.43 4.03 11.61
N ALA A 64 1.34 3.56 12.46
CA ALA A 64 1.73 4.27 13.67
C ALA A 64 2.28 5.66 13.36
N LYS A 65 3.15 5.80 12.35
CA LYS A 65 3.65 7.11 11.92
C LYS A 65 2.54 8.02 11.42
N HIS A 66 1.60 7.50 10.65
CA HIS A 66 0.44 8.25 10.18
C HIS A 66 -0.44 8.72 11.35
N GLU A 67 -0.68 7.87 12.34
CA GLU A 67 -1.42 8.23 13.56
C GLU A 67 -0.67 9.24 14.43
N ASN A 68 0.67 9.24 14.41
CA ASN A 68 1.52 10.21 15.10
C ASN A 68 1.75 11.51 14.28
N GLU A 69 1.08 11.68 13.12
CA GLU A 69 1.32 12.79 12.17
C GLU A 69 2.81 12.94 11.76
N GLU A 70 3.56 11.84 11.81
CA GLU A 70 4.95 11.81 11.38
C GLU A 70 5.06 11.80 9.85
N LYS A 71 6.12 12.45 9.35
CA LYS A 71 6.40 12.49 7.91
C LYS A 71 6.83 11.12 7.40
N ILE A 72 5.94 10.47 6.67
CA ILE A 72 6.25 9.24 5.94
C ILE A 72 7.06 9.59 4.69
N SER A 73 8.21 8.94 4.53
CA SER A 73 9.06 9.11 3.35
C SER A 73 8.86 7.99 2.35
N ASN A 74 8.98 8.32 1.06
CA ASN A 74 8.87 7.32 -0.02
C ASN A 74 9.86 6.15 0.15
N ALA A 75 11.04 6.40 0.71
CA ALA A 75 12.05 5.37 0.99
C ALA A 75 11.58 4.36 2.06
N GLU A 76 10.83 4.82 3.07
CA GLU A 76 10.28 3.97 4.13
C GLU A 76 9.23 3.02 3.56
N ILE A 77 8.29 3.56 2.77
CA ILE A 77 7.25 2.77 2.08
C ILE A 77 7.90 1.69 1.23
N ARG A 78 8.93 2.06 0.46
CA ARG A 78 9.66 1.13 -0.40
C ARG A 78 10.32 0.01 0.42
N ASN A 79 11.02 0.36 1.51
CA ASN A 79 11.68 -0.61 2.38
C ASN A 79 10.67 -1.55 3.03
N GLN A 80 9.58 -1.04 3.61
CA GLN A 80 8.56 -1.86 4.25
C GLN A 80 7.89 -2.83 3.27
N LEU A 81 7.55 -2.36 2.06
CA LEU A 81 6.98 -3.23 1.02
C LEU A 81 7.99 -4.25 0.49
N PHE A 82 9.28 -3.92 0.48
CA PHE A 82 10.35 -4.83 0.09
C PHE A 82 10.59 -5.89 1.16
N GLU A 83 10.62 -5.51 2.44
CA GLU A 83 10.72 -6.42 3.58
C GLU A 83 9.60 -7.45 3.54
N LEU A 84 8.35 -7.04 3.29
CA LEU A 84 7.22 -7.95 3.14
C LEU A 84 7.37 -8.97 2.00
N GLN A 85 8.06 -8.60 0.91
CA GLN A 85 8.35 -9.54 -0.18
C GLN A 85 9.47 -10.52 0.16
N GLN A 86 10.33 -10.17 1.12
CA GLN A 86 11.46 -10.98 1.55
C GLN A 86 11.16 -11.89 2.74
N VAL A 87 10.04 -11.71 3.45
CA VAL A 87 9.66 -12.65 4.53
C VAL A 87 9.28 -13.99 3.89
N PRO A 88 10.05 -15.07 4.08
CA PRO A 88 9.61 -16.39 3.68
C PRO A 88 8.38 -16.73 4.54
N ARG A 89 7.28 -17.13 3.90
CA ARG A 89 6.18 -17.82 4.59
C ARG A 89 6.80 -19.04 5.30
N GLN A 90 6.96 -18.97 6.62
CA GLN A 90 7.14 -20.14 7.47
C GLN A 90 5.76 -20.67 7.88
#